data_AF-A0A661H6X9-F1
#
_entry.id   AF-A0A661H6X9-F1
#
_cell.length_a   1.000
_cell.length_b   1.000
_cell.length_c   1.000
_cell.angle_alpha   90.00
_cell.angle_beta   90.00
_cell.angle_gamma   90.00
#
_symmetry.space_group_name_H-M   'P 1'
#
loop_
_entity.id
_entity.type
_entity.pdbx_description
1 polymer ?
#
loop_
_entity_poly.entity_id
_entity_poly.type
_entity_poly.pdbx_seq_one_letter_code
_entity_poly.pdbx_strand_id
1 'polypeptide(L)'
;MERTINETIASGGIPGGVLLIERNNIDFVGTYGYRALVPQREMMTRDTIFNIASLTKVVGFKLFFHEDKPSMMTPKQVMGMEPVNKSRIKEPPRYINYQ
;
A
#
# COMPACT_ATOMS: atom_id res chain seq x y z
N MET A 1 7.81 -6.63 18.79
CA MET A 1 7.16 -6.89 17.48
C MET A 1 7.25 -8.36 17.12
N GLU A 2 8.45 -8.93 17.00
CA GLU A 2 8.64 -10.36 16.70
C GLU A 2 7.83 -11.31 17.60
N ARG A 3 7.84 -11.09 18.92
CA ARG A 3 7.05 -11.89 19.87
C ARG A 3 5.57 -11.94 19.52
N THR A 4 4.97 -10.77 19.27
CA THR A 4 3.55 -10.64 18.90
C THR A 4 3.24 -11.33 17.57
N ILE A 5 4.16 -11.25 16.61
CA ILE A 5 4.03 -11.94 15.31
C ILE A 5 4.02 -13.45 15.52
N ASN A 6 4.99 -13.97 16.29
CA ASN A 6 5.10 -15.40 16.59
C ASN A 6 3.88 -15.91 17.40
N GLU A 7 3.38 -15.12 18.35
CA GLU A 7 2.15 -15.44 19.11
C GLU A 7 0.93 -15.49 18.19
N THR A 8 0.81 -14.56 17.23
CA THR A 8 -0.31 -14.54 16.26
C THR A 8 -0.26 -15.71 15.28
N ILE A 9 0.94 -16.10 14.86
CA ILE A 9 1.16 -17.30 14.03
C ILE A 9 0.81 -18.55 14.84
N ALA A 10 1.28 -18.64 16.09
CA ALA A 10 0.99 -19.77 16.98
C ALA A 10 -0.51 -19.89 17.29
N SER A 11 -1.22 -18.76 17.42
CA SER A 11 -2.67 -18.74 17.60
C SER A 11 -3.46 -18.98 16.31
N GLY A 12 -2.80 -19.18 15.16
CA GLY A 12 -3.44 -19.43 13.87
C GLY A 12 -4.11 -18.22 13.24
N GLY A 13 -3.83 -17.00 13.72
CA GLY A 13 -4.43 -15.77 13.17
C GLY A 13 -3.90 -15.43 11.78
N ILE A 14 -2.63 -15.76 11.50
CA ILE A 14 -2.00 -15.68 10.18
C ILE A 14 -1.08 -16.88 9.96
N PRO A 15 -0.86 -17.34 8.72
CA PRO A 15 0.09 -18.41 8.42
C PRO A 15 1.56 -17.97 8.57
N GLY A 16 1.84 -16.69 8.33
CA GLY A 16 3.18 -16.10 8.35
C GLY A 16 3.20 -14.69 7.75
N GLY A 17 4.37 -14.05 7.74
CA GLY A 17 4.57 -12.74 7.12
C GLY A 17 6.04 -12.31 7.03
N VAL A 18 6.32 -11.28 6.24
CA VAL A 18 7.62 -10.60 6.18
C VAL A 18 7.48 -9.22 6.82
N LEU A 19 8.38 -8.90 7.73
CA LEU A 19 8.47 -7.59 8.38
C LEU A 19 9.72 -6.87 7.88
N LEU A 20 9.52 -5.73 7.22
CA LEU A 20 10.58 -4.80 6.85
C LEU A 20 10.43 -3.54 7.72
N ILE A 21 11.48 -3.19 8.47
CA ILE A 21 11.57 -1.93 9.20
C ILE A 21 12.86 -1.26 8.81
N GLU A 22 12.77 -0.06 8.25
CA GLU A 22 13.91 0.81 8.07
C GLU A 22 13.85 1.92 9.12
N ARG A 23 14.96 2.13 9.84
CA ARG A 23 15.12 3.30 10.71
C ARG A 23 16.57 3.75 10.71
N ASN A 24 16.81 5.02 10.37
CA ASN A 24 18.16 5.61 10.33
C ASN A 24 19.13 4.83 9.42
N ASN A 25 18.70 4.43 8.22
CA ASN A 25 19.46 3.58 7.30
C ASN A 25 19.83 2.19 7.85
N ILE A 26 19.17 1.73 8.91
CA ILE A 26 19.30 0.36 9.42
C ILE A 26 18.06 -0.40 8.98
N ASP A 27 18.28 -1.39 8.12
CA ASP A 27 17.24 -2.29 7.63
C ASP A 27 17.16 -3.52 8.53
N PHE A 28 15.97 -3.74 9.09
CA PHE A 28 15.60 -5.00 9.70
C PHE A 28 14.62 -5.73 8.80
N VAL A 29 14.97 -6.97 8.42
CA VAL A 29 14.10 -7.86 7.65
C VAL A 29 13.90 -9.14 8.45
N GLY A 30 12.67 -9.38 8.89
CA GLY A 30 12.26 -10.62 9.55
C GLY A 30 11.29 -11.43 8.69
N THR A 31 11.51 -12.73 8.56
CA THR A 31 10.61 -13.67 7.89
C THR A 31 10.01 -14.61 8.93
N TYR A 32 8.69 -14.74 8.98
CA TYR A 32 7.99 -15.49 10.02
C TYR A 32 6.97 -16.45 9.42
N GLY A 33 6.88 -17.66 9.97
CA GLY A 33 5.86 -18.65 9.61
C GLY A 33 6.01 -19.22 8.20
N TYR A 34 4.88 -19.49 7.55
CA TYR A 34 4.78 -20.20 6.28
C TYR A 34 4.11 -19.35 5.21
N ARG A 35 4.64 -19.39 3.98
CA ARG A 35 4.00 -18.76 2.81
C ARG A 35 2.84 -19.57 2.25
N ALA A 36 2.86 -20.89 2.49
CA ALA A 36 1.80 -21.82 2.12
C ALA A 36 1.65 -22.88 3.21
N LEU A 37 0.42 -23.26 3.52
CA LEU A 37 0.12 -24.37 4.43
C LEU A 37 -0.34 -25.62 3.68
N VAL A 38 -0.92 -25.44 2.48
CA VAL A 38 -1.45 -26.48 1.61
C VAL A 38 -1.11 -26.14 0.14
N PRO A 39 -0.94 -27.15 -0.74
CA PRO A 39 -0.92 -28.58 -0.44
C PRO A 39 0.32 -29.02 0.37
N GLN A 40 1.40 -28.24 0.35
CA GLN A 40 2.61 -28.45 1.14
C GLN A 40 2.89 -27.21 2.00
N ARG A 41 3.42 -27.44 3.20
CA ARG A 41 3.94 -26.36 4.04
C ARG A 41 5.24 -25.84 3.47
N GLU A 42 5.28 -24.55 3.19
CA GLU A 42 6.46 -23.87 2.66
C GLU A 42 6.84 -22.69 3.55
N MET A 43 8.11 -22.63 3.94
CA MET A 43 8.63 -21.58 4.82
C MET A 43 8.49 -20.20 4.17
N MET A 44 8.23 -19.19 5.00
CA MET A 44 8.25 -17.80 4.56
C MET A 44 9.67 -17.40 4.14
N THR A 45 9.77 -16.72 3.00
CA THR A 45 11.03 -16.15 2.49
C THR A 45 10.85 -14.66 2.21
N ARG A 46 11.96 -13.91 2.15
CA ARG A 46 11.93 -12.48 1.82
C ARG A 46 11.30 -12.18 0.46
N ASP A 47 11.45 -13.11 -0.49
CA ASP A 47 11.00 -12.95 -1.88
C ASP A 47 9.56 -13.44 -2.10
N THR A 48 8.83 -13.71 -1.01
CA THR A 48 7.43 -14.14 -1.09
C THR A 48 6.57 -13.03 -1.71
N ILE A 49 5.86 -13.36 -2.78
CA ILE A 49 4.97 -12.43 -3.48
C ILE A 49 3.65 -12.34 -2.72
N PHE A 50 3.28 -11.14 -2.28
CA PHE A 50 2.01 -10.87 -1.59
C PHE A 50 1.03 -10.15 -2.52
N ASN A 51 -0.25 -10.45 -2.40
CA ASN A 51 -1.30 -9.68 -3.06
C ASN A 51 -1.54 -8.37 -2.28
N ILE A 52 -1.58 -7.27 -3.00
CA ILE A 52 -1.60 -5.89 -2.49
C ILE A 52 -3.04 -5.33 -2.49
N ALA A 53 -4.05 -6.17 -2.20
CA ALA A 53 -5.46 -5.91 -2.47
C ALA A 53 -6.06 -4.58 -1.92
N SER A 54 -5.38 -3.86 -1.01
CA SER A 54 -5.80 -2.55 -0.51
C SER A 54 -4.74 -1.43 -0.54
N LEU A 55 -3.50 -1.70 -0.95
CA LEU A 55 -2.44 -0.67 -1.02
C LEU A 55 -2.50 0.18 -2.30
N THR A 56 -3.38 -0.20 -3.24
CA THR A 56 -3.69 0.55 -4.47
C THR A 56 -4.18 1.97 -4.20
N LYS A 57 -4.68 2.26 -2.98
CA LYS A 57 -5.06 3.62 -2.60
C LYS A 57 -3.87 4.57 -2.56
N VAL A 58 -2.71 4.16 -2.05
CA VAL A 58 -1.55 5.06 -1.92
C VAL A 58 -0.76 5.15 -3.23
N VAL A 59 -0.65 4.02 -3.96
CA VAL A 59 0.15 3.96 -5.20
C VAL A 59 -0.67 4.42 -6.42
N GLY A 60 -1.96 4.12 -6.46
CA GLY A 60 -2.86 4.48 -7.56
C GLY A 60 -3.52 5.85 -7.41
N PHE A 61 -3.67 6.37 -6.18
CA PHE A 61 -4.27 7.68 -5.92
C PHE A 61 -3.18 8.77 -5.76
N LYS A 62 -2.28 8.87 -6.74
CA LYS A 62 -1.42 10.06 -6.88
C LYS A 62 -2.30 11.19 -7.42
N LEU A 63 -2.64 12.17 -6.58
CA LEU A 63 -3.19 13.42 -7.08
C LEU A 63 -2.05 14.20 -7.75
N PHE A 64 -2.05 14.19 -9.08
CA PHE A 64 -1.04 14.81 -9.92
C PHE A 64 -1.11 16.33 -9.80
N PHE A 65 -0.28 16.95 -8.95
CA PHE A 65 -0.26 18.40 -8.81
C PHE A 65 1.03 19.09 -9.30
N HIS A 66 2.21 18.47 -9.21
CA HIS A 66 3.45 19.21 -9.52
C HIS A 66 4.63 18.42 -10.13
N GLU A 67 4.70 17.10 -9.98
CA GLU A 67 5.89 16.34 -10.39
C GLU A 67 5.77 15.62 -11.74
N ASP A 68 4.56 15.42 -12.25
CA ASP A 68 4.36 14.76 -13.55
C ASP A 68 4.28 15.79 -14.67
N LYS A 69 5.30 15.80 -15.54
CA LYS A 69 5.26 16.52 -16.81
C LYS A 69 5.07 15.51 -17.95
N PRO A 70 4.08 15.71 -18.84
CA PRO A 70 3.18 16.87 -18.91
C PRO A 70 2.04 16.81 -17.88
N SER A 71 1.77 17.96 -17.22
CA SER A 71 0.69 18.09 -16.23
C SER A 71 -0.65 17.88 -16.91
N MET A 72 -1.35 16.78 -16.61
CA MET A 72 -2.62 16.44 -17.28
C MET A 72 -3.77 17.38 -16.89
N MET A 73 -3.73 18.01 -15.71
CA MET A 73 -4.78 18.91 -15.18
C MET A 73 -4.18 19.98 -14.26
N THR A 74 -4.83 21.15 -14.14
CA THR A 74 -4.51 22.18 -13.14
C THR A 74 -5.15 21.89 -11.77
N PRO A 75 -4.69 22.50 -10.67
CA PRO A 75 -5.35 22.35 -9.38
C PRO A 75 -6.83 22.73 -9.38
N LYS A 76 -7.21 23.78 -10.10
CA LYS A 76 -8.60 24.20 -10.26
C LYS A 76 -9.43 23.18 -11.03
N GLN A 77 -8.84 22.54 -12.04
CA GLN A 77 -9.48 21.48 -12.81
C GLN A 77 -9.72 20.20 -11.98
N VAL A 78 -8.75 19.78 -11.16
CA VAL A 78 -8.90 18.63 -10.25
C VAL A 78 -9.98 18.88 -9.20
N MET A 79 -10.08 20.12 -8.71
CA MET A 79 -11.11 20.52 -7.76
C MET A 79 -12.49 20.75 -8.40
N GLY A 80 -12.63 20.54 -9.71
CA GLY A 80 -13.89 20.76 -10.44
C GLY A 80 -14.30 22.23 -10.57
N MET A 81 -13.40 23.16 -10.23
CA MET A 81 -13.63 24.61 -10.36
C MET A 81 -13.51 25.08 -11.82
N GLU A 82 -12.72 24.36 -12.62
CA GLU A 82 -12.54 24.61 -14.05
C GLU A 82 -12.85 23.35 -14.87
N PRO A 83 -13.36 23.49 -16.12
CA PRO A 83 -13.59 22.36 -17.00
C PRO A 83 -12.27 21.72 -17.46
N VAL A 84 -12.32 20.41 -17.69
CA VAL A 84 -11.23 19.60 -18.25
C VAL A 84 -11.63 19.22 -19.66
N ASN A 85 -10.94 19.78 -20.64
CA ASN A 85 -11.38 19.75 -22.04
C ASN A 85 -12.84 20.25 -22.18
N LYS A 86 -13.78 19.38 -22.57
CA LYS A 86 -15.21 19.68 -22.74
C LYS A 86 -16.08 19.17 -21.60
N SER A 87 -15.48 18.61 -20.55
CA SER A 87 -16.19 17.93 -19.47
C SER A 87 -15.95 18.62 -18.14
N ARG A 88 -17.00 18.73 -17.32
CA ARG A 88 -16.90 19.19 -15.93
C ARG A 88 -16.93 17.99 -15.00
N ILE A 89 -16.10 18.03 -13.96
CA ILE A 89 -16.18 17.07 -12.86
C ILE A 89 -17.52 17.30 -12.16
N LYS A 90 -18.37 16.27 -12.13
CA LYS A 90 -19.72 16.35 -11.56
C LYS A 90 -19.69 16.35 -10.03
N GLU A 91 -18.77 15.60 -9.44
CA GLU A 91 -18.61 15.48 -8.00
C GLU A 91 -17.18 15.83 -7.62
N PRO A 92 -16.95 16.88 -6.81
CA PRO A 92 -15.61 17.26 -6.41
C PRO A 92 -14.98 16.15 -5.55
N PRO A 93 -13.66 15.92 -5.65
CA PRO A 93 -12.97 14.92 -4.84
C PRO A 93 -13.13 15.26 -3.35
N ARG A 94 -13.43 14.24 -2.54
CA ARG A 94 -13.47 14.39 -1.09
C ARG A 94 -12.06 14.37 -0.55
N TYR A 95 -11.69 15.41 0.19
CA TYR A 95 -10.43 15.45 0.91
C TYR A 95 -10.47 14.43 2.06
N ILE A 96 -9.68 13.38 1.96
CA ILE A 96 -9.48 12.43 3.06
C ILE A 96 -8.14 12.79 3.70
N ASN A 97 -8.20 13.46 4.85
CA ASN A 97 -7.02 13.73 5.65
C ASN A 97 -6.73 12.50 6.52
N TYR A 98 -5.51 11.97 6.45
CA TYR A 98 -5.01 11.01 7.42
C TYR A 98 -4.10 11.80 8.38
N GLN A 99 -4.67 12.24 9.51
CA GLN A 99 -3.90 12.72 10.66
C GLN A 99 -3.50 11.54 11.55
#